data_AF-A0A6A4GAL2-F1
#
_entry.id   AF-A0A6A4GAL2-F1
#
_cell.length_a   1.000
_cell.length_b   1.000
_cell.length_c   1.000
_cell.angle_alpha   90.00
_cell.angle_beta   90.00
_cell.angle_gamma   90.00
#
_symmetry.space_group_name_H-M   'P 1'
#
loop_
_entity.id
_entity.type
_entity.pdbx_description
1 polymer ?
#
loop_
_entity_poly.entity_id
_entity_poly.type
_entity_poly.pdbx_seq_one_letter_code
_entity_poly.pdbx_strand_id
1 'polypeptide(L)'
;MDGTAPLPNRSFAPFASEMDWRIVEWVVKDGIGHKSFDRLLDIPGVAGKLGLSYKNVAGLHKHIDSLQPRAGEWKIRSLQFKDHPEQDFVLRYREVIEAVKSLWG
;
A
#
# COMPACT_ATOMS: atom_id res chain seq x y z
N MET A 1 -25.14 -27.93 -5.56
CA MET A 1 -25.44 -26.49 -5.50
C MET A 1 -24.23 -25.83 -4.85
N ASP A 2 -23.23 -25.45 -5.64
CA ASP A 2 -22.07 -24.73 -5.13
C ASP A 2 -22.35 -23.24 -5.21
N GLY A 3 -22.69 -22.66 -4.06
CA GLY A 3 -22.92 -21.23 -3.87
C GLY A 3 -21.59 -20.49 -3.79
N THR A 4 -20.87 -20.38 -4.90
CA THR A 4 -19.72 -19.48 -5.00
C THR A 4 -20.26 -18.05 -4.97
N ALA A 5 -20.20 -17.42 -3.81
CA ALA A 5 -20.47 -15.99 -3.68
C ALA A 5 -19.62 -15.22 -4.72
N PRO A 6 -20.15 -14.16 -5.36
CA PRO A 6 -19.37 -13.37 -6.29
C PRO A 6 -18.12 -12.87 -5.54
N LEU A 7 -16.93 -13.14 -6.08
CA LEU A 7 -15.70 -12.59 -5.51
C LEU A 7 -15.90 -11.07 -5.42
N PRO A 8 -15.65 -10.44 -4.24
CA PRO A 8 -15.80 -9.01 -4.10
C PRO A 8 -14.97 -8.33 -5.19
N ASN A 9 -15.57 -7.35 -5.87
CA ASN A 9 -14.95 -6.62 -6.96
C ASN A 9 -13.65 -5.96 -6.44
N ARG A 10 -12.52 -6.66 -6.61
CA ARG A 10 -11.19 -6.28 -6.12
C ARG A 10 -10.56 -5.14 -6.92
N SER A 11 -11.27 -4.57 -7.90
CA SER A 11 -10.73 -3.58 -8.84
C SER A 11 -10.09 -2.37 -8.17
N PHE A 12 -10.56 -2.01 -6.97
CA PHE A 12 -10.03 -0.87 -6.21
C PHE A 12 -9.38 -1.28 -4.89
N ALA A 13 -9.14 -2.58 -4.65
CA ALA A 13 -8.37 -3.00 -3.49
C ALA A 13 -6.98 -2.33 -3.53
N PRO A 14 -6.48 -1.78 -2.42
CA PRO A 14 -6.93 -1.98 -1.04
C PRO A 14 -8.05 -1.06 -0.55
N PHE A 15 -8.52 -0.12 -1.36
CA PHE A 15 -9.46 0.92 -0.95
C PHE A 15 -10.87 0.37 -0.73
N ALA A 16 -11.62 0.99 0.18
CA ALA A 16 -12.97 0.54 0.52
C ALA A 16 -14.00 0.86 -0.58
N SER A 17 -13.70 1.83 -1.45
CA SER A 17 -14.53 2.22 -2.57
C SER A 17 -13.69 2.76 -3.75
N GLU A 18 -14.31 2.85 -4.92
CA GLU A 18 -13.73 3.58 -6.06
C GLU A 18 -13.47 5.05 -5.73
N MET A 19 -14.34 5.67 -4.92
CA MET A 19 -14.21 7.07 -4.53
C MET A 19 -12.94 7.31 -3.70
N ASP A 20 -12.66 6.43 -2.73
CA ASP A 20 -11.41 6.46 -1.97
C ASP A 20 -10.21 6.41 -2.93
N TRP A 21 -10.20 5.47 -3.88
CA TRP A 21 -9.11 5.31 -4.84
C TRP A 21 -8.92 6.56 -5.71
N ARG A 22 -10.01 7.11 -6.28
CA ARG A 22 -9.93 8.29 -7.15
C ARG A 22 -9.42 9.53 -6.44
N ILE A 23 -9.84 9.77 -5.21
CA ILE A 23 -9.38 10.92 -4.42
C ILE A 23 -7.89 10.78 -4.09
N VAL A 24 -7.45 9.59 -3.67
CA VAL A 24 -6.03 9.33 -3.38
C VAL A 24 -5.19 9.42 -4.66
N GLU A 25 -5.67 8.87 -5.78
CA GLU A 25 -5.00 8.97 -7.07
C GLU A 25 -4.79 10.43 -7.48
N TRP A 26 -5.82 11.27 -7.34
CA TRP A 26 -5.73 12.71 -7.60
C TRP A 26 -4.69 13.39 -6.69
N VAL A 27 -4.74 13.13 -5.37
CA VAL A 27 -3.78 13.67 -4.40
C VAL A 27 -2.34 13.34 -4.79
N VAL A 28 -2.07 12.11 -5.22
CA VAL A 28 -0.74 11.65 -5.62
C VAL A 28 -0.31 12.26 -6.96
N LYS A 29 -1.18 12.23 -7.99
CA LYS A 29 -0.87 12.75 -9.33
C LYS A 29 -0.59 14.25 -9.31
N ASP A 30 -1.32 15.01 -8.50
CA ASP A 30 -1.17 16.46 -8.41
C ASP A 30 -0.14 16.88 -7.34
N GLY A 31 0.49 15.92 -6.65
CA GLY A 31 1.52 16.20 -5.65
C GLY A 31 0.99 16.99 -4.44
N ILE A 32 -0.27 16.77 -4.06
CA ILE A 32 -0.90 17.48 -2.95
C ILE A 32 -0.23 17.07 -1.64
N GLY A 33 0.39 18.05 -0.96
CA GLY A 33 1.04 17.81 0.32
C GLY A 33 0.06 17.33 1.40
N HIS A 34 0.51 16.41 2.26
CA HIS A 34 -0.32 15.76 3.27
C HIS A 34 -1.12 16.75 4.14
N LYS A 35 -0.47 17.84 4.59
CA LYS A 35 -1.12 18.89 5.39
C LYS A 35 -2.26 19.60 4.64
N SER A 36 -2.11 19.80 3.33
CA SER A 36 -3.16 20.43 2.52
C SER A 36 -4.35 19.50 2.34
N PHE A 37 -4.08 18.20 2.17
CA PHE A 37 -5.13 17.20 2.07
C PHE A 37 -5.87 17.01 3.39
N ASP A 38 -5.16 16.97 4.52
CA ASP A 38 -5.79 16.92 5.85
C ASP A 38 -6.72 18.13 6.07
N ARG A 39 -6.29 19.34 5.71
CA ARG A 39 -7.16 20.53 5.79
C ARG A 39 -8.42 20.42 4.93
N LEU A 40 -8.36 19.76 3.77
CA LEU A 40 -9.53 19.52 2.93
C LEU A 40 -10.49 18.54 3.60
N LEU A 41 -9.97 17.47 4.20
CA LEU A 41 -10.76 16.45 4.89
C LEU A 41 -11.38 16.98 6.19
N ASP A 42 -10.72 17.94 6.84
CA ASP A 42 -11.21 18.63 8.04
C ASP A 42 -12.40 19.57 7.75
N ILE A 43 -12.66 19.93 6.48
CA ILE A 43 -13.84 20.73 6.13
C ILE A 43 -15.10 19.92 6.46
N PRO A 44 -16.00 20.45 7.33
CA PRO A 44 -17.18 19.72 7.77
C PRO A 44 -18.03 19.20 6.61
N GLY A 45 -18.21 17.88 6.59
CA GLY A 45 -19.04 17.20 5.60
C GLY A 45 -18.31 16.79 4.32
N VAL A 46 -17.05 17.17 4.08
CA VAL A 46 -16.31 16.71 2.87
C VAL A 46 -16.13 15.19 2.89
N ALA A 47 -15.46 14.65 3.92
CA ALA A 47 -15.24 13.21 4.02
C ALA A 47 -16.57 12.42 4.08
N GLY A 48 -17.55 12.92 4.82
CA GLY A 48 -18.85 12.27 4.97
C GLY A 48 -19.69 12.26 3.69
N LYS A 49 -19.77 13.37 2.96
CA LYS A 49 -20.55 13.47 1.71
C LYS A 49 -19.89 12.73 0.55
N LEU A 50 -18.56 12.67 0.53
CA LEU A 50 -17.81 11.86 -0.44
C LEU A 50 -17.79 10.37 -0.05
N GLY A 51 -18.22 10.00 1.16
CA GLY A 51 -18.21 8.62 1.62
C GLY A 51 -16.80 8.05 1.79
N LEU A 52 -15.83 8.88 2.16
CA LEU A 52 -14.43 8.46 2.31
C LEU A 52 -14.25 7.60 3.56
N SER A 53 -13.47 6.52 3.42
CA SER A 53 -13.17 5.63 4.55
C SER A 53 -12.15 6.19 5.54
N TYR A 54 -11.36 7.18 5.12
CA TYR A 54 -10.32 7.82 5.92
C TYR A 54 -10.68 9.28 6.24
N LYS A 55 -10.21 9.75 7.40
CA LYS A 55 -10.44 11.13 7.89
C LYS A 55 -9.24 12.06 7.71
N ASN A 56 -8.07 11.48 7.45
CA ASN A 56 -6.80 12.18 7.26
C ASN A 56 -5.81 11.23 6.56
N VAL A 57 -4.66 11.77 6.15
CA VAL A 57 -3.56 11.03 5.51
C VAL A 57 -3.03 9.93 6.42
N ALA A 58 -2.97 10.15 7.74
CA ALA A 58 -2.49 9.13 8.67
C ALA A 58 -3.41 7.89 8.67
N GLY A 59 -4.73 8.08 8.63
CA GLY A 59 -5.71 7.00 8.52
C GLY A 59 -5.63 6.29 7.17
N LEU A 60 -5.41 7.04 6.10
CA LEU A 60 -5.17 6.50 4.76
C LEU A 60 -3.92 5.61 4.73
N HIS A 61 -2.77 6.10 5.20
CA HIS A 61 -1.53 5.33 5.24
C HIS A 61 -1.65 4.12 6.15
N LYS A 62 -2.28 4.24 7.32
CA LYS A 62 -2.52 3.11 8.20
C LYS A 62 -3.33 2.01 7.51
N HIS A 63 -4.29 2.38 6.66
CA HIS A 63 -5.05 1.42 5.87
C HIS A 63 -4.17 0.70 4.84
N ILE A 64 -3.31 1.44 4.15
CA ILE A 64 -2.33 0.87 3.20
C ILE A 64 -1.30 -0.01 3.92
N ASP A 65 -0.78 0.43 5.06
CA ASP A 65 0.24 -0.28 5.85
C ASP A 65 -0.34 -1.54 6.51
N SER A 66 -1.66 -1.59 6.74
CA SER A 66 -2.33 -2.79 7.25
C SER A 66 -2.32 -3.95 6.24
N LEU A 67 -2.01 -3.67 4.98
CA LEU A 67 -1.84 -4.70 3.97
C LEU A 67 -0.58 -5.48 4.29
N GLN A 68 -0.75 -6.77 4.55
CA GLN A 68 0.39 -7.66 4.74
C GLN A 68 1.30 -7.59 3.50
N PRO A 69 2.64 -7.59 3.69
CA PRO A 69 3.59 -7.65 2.61
C PRO A 69 3.28 -8.87 1.73
N ARG A 70 2.67 -8.64 0.57
CA ARG A 70 2.27 -9.73 -0.33
C ARG A 70 3.47 -10.33 -1.05
N ALA A 71 4.57 -9.56 -1.15
CA ALA A 71 5.77 -9.91 -1.89
C ALA A 71 6.75 -10.81 -1.12
N GLY A 72 6.26 -11.60 -0.15
CA GLY A 72 7.11 -12.43 0.71
C GLY A 72 7.90 -11.64 1.76
N GLU A 73 8.66 -12.36 2.58
CA GLU A 73 9.49 -11.77 3.62
C GLU A 73 10.82 -11.24 3.07
N TRP A 74 11.30 -10.14 3.65
CA TRP A 74 12.67 -9.68 3.42
C TRP A 74 13.65 -10.68 4.05
N LYS A 75 14.58 -11.18 3.23
CA LYS A 75 15.71 -11.99 3.67
C LYS A 75 16.95 -11.11 3.68
N ILE A 76 17.80 -11.32 4.69
CA ILE A 76 19.06 -10.61 4.85
C ILE A 76 20.18 -11.65 4.88
N ARG A 77 21.23 -11.43 4.09
CA ARG A 77 22.47 -12.22 4.14
C ARG A 77 23.67 -11.29 4.23
N SER A 78 24.65 -11.67 5.04
CA SER A 78 25.99 -11.08 4.99
C SER A 78 26.83 -11.86 3.99
N LEU A 79 27.50 -11.14 3.10
CA LEU A 79 28.44 -11.70 2.12
C LEU A 79 29.83 -11.18 2.46
N GLN A 80 30.81 -12.09 2.44
CA GLN A 80 32.22 -11.75 2.54
C GLN A 80 32.91 -12.19 1.25
N PHE A 81 33.77 -11.33 0.72
CA PHE A 81 34.51 -11.62 -0.50
C PHE A 81 36.00 -11.79 -0.19
N LYS A 82 36.69 -12.65 -0.94
CA LYS A 82 38.08 -13.03 -0.66
C LYS A 82 39.07 -11.90 -0.89
N ASP A 83 38.74 -10.97 -1.76
CA ASP A 83 39.47 -9.74 -2.09
C ASP A 83 39.29 -8.64 -1.04
N HIS A 84 38.22 -8.70 -0.24
CA HIS A 84 37.91 -7.77 0.84
C HIS A 84 37.43 -8.52 2.10
N PRO A 85 38.30 -9.31 2.75
CA PRO A 85 37.92 -10.18 3.87
C PRO A 85 37.50 -9.41 5.12
N GLU A 86 37.93 -8.15 5.27
CA GLU A 86 37.54 -7.26 6.36
C GLU A 86 36.17 -6.57 6.16
N GLN A 87 35.50 -6.77 5.02
CA GLN A 87 34.26 -6.07 4.70
C GLN A 87 33.07 -7.03 4.55
N ASP A 88 32.03 -6.75 5.35
CA ASP A 88 30.74 -7.42 5.28
C ASP A 88 29.78 -6.64 4.37
N PHE A 89 29.20 -7.35 3.39
CA PHE A 89 28.20 -6.79 2.48
C PHE A 89 26.82 -7.34 2.81
N VAL A 90 25.88 -6.44 3.13
CA VAL A 90 24.51 -6.82 3.47
C VAL A 90 23.66 -6.91 2.21
N LEU A 91 23.33 -8.13 1.79
CA LEU A 91 22.35 -8.38 0.74
C LEU A 91 20.94 -8.48 1.33
N ARG A 92 20.05 -7.58 0.91
CA ARG A 92 18.62 -7.64 1.21
C ARG A 92 17.88 -8.08 -0.04
N TYR A 93 17.15 -9.18 0.03
CA TYR A 93 16.44 -9.74 -1.11
C TYR A 93 15.11 -10.38 -0.68
N ARG A 94 14.26 -10.72 -1.65
CA ARG A 94 13.00 -11.45 -1.45
C ARG A 94 12.91 -12.61 -2.44
N GLU A 95 12.03 -13.57 -2.18
CA GLU A 95 11.71 -14.60 -3.17
C GLU A 95 11.01 -13.98 -4.36
N VAL A 96 11.61 -14.11 -5.54
CA VAL A 96 11.10 -13.48 -6.78
C VAL A 96 9.72 -14.01 -7.13
N ILE A 97 9.46 -15.31 -6.95
CA ILE A 97 8.15 -15.89 -7.25
C ILE A 97 7.06 -15.38 -6.30
N GLU A 98 7.37 -15.20 -5.02
CA GLU A 98 6.43 -14.60 -4.05
C GLU A 98 6.18 -13.12 -4.38
N ALA A 99 7.23 -12.38 -4.73
CA ALA A 99 7.12 -11.01 -5.21
C ALA A 99 6.27 -10.89 -6.47
N VAL A 100 6.43 -11.79 -7.45
CA VAL A 100 5.60 -11.77 -8.66
C VAL A 100 4.16 -12.14 -8.32
N LYS A 101 3.91 -13.22 -7.57
CA LYS A 101 2.55 -13.62 -7.15
C LYS A 101 1.80 -12.49 -6.44
N SER A 102 2.52 -11.68 -5.66
CA SER A 102 1.96 -10.53 -4.94
C SER A 102 1.27 -9.48 -5.80
N LEU A 103 1.68 -9.38 -7.08
CA LEU A 103 1.15 -8.40 -8.04
C LEU A 103 -0.22 -8.82 -8.59
N TRP A 104 -0.57 -10.10 -8.52
CA TRP A 104 -1.76 -10.66 -9.19
C TRP A 104 -2.98 -10.85 -8.26
N GLY A 105 -2.86 -10.55 -6.96
CA GLY A 105 -4.01 -10.45 -6.04
C GLY A 105 -4.55 -11.77 -5.51
#